data_AF-A0A328U2N8-F1
#
_entry.id   AF-A0A328U2N8-F1
#
_cell.length_a   1.000
_cell.length_b   1.000
_cell.length_c   1.000
_cell.angle_alpha   90.00
_cell.angle_beta   90.00
_cell.angle_gamma   90.00
#
_symmetry.space_group_name_H-M   'P 1'
#
loop_
_entity.id
_entity.type
_entity.pdbx_description
1 polymer ?
#
loop_
_entity_poly.entity_id
_entity_poly.type
_entity_poly.pdbx_seq_one_letter_code
_entity_poly.pdbx_strand_id
1 'polypeptide(L)'
;MLTKKDLTLNELLILNSELRSAEKSAAVAYLMLLGGHLGLHRFYLKRIRSGVAQLLLFIAAVLFYFVFVFTSAIAEEFAYSFLALIPCILSGVALFIWVIVDLFLLPGMLRSYNESVKQEILAAIEHHRRMELLAGRPIPGDLD
;
A
#
# COMPACT_ATOMS: atom_id res chain seq x y z
N MET A 1 -18.80 -1.23 18.99
CA MET A 1 -18.34 -1.78 17.70
C MET A 1 -18.43 -3.28 17.80
N LEU A 2 -19.11 -3.92 16.84
CA LEU A 2 -19.20 -5.37 16.78
C LEU A 2 -17.83 -6.03 16.65
N THR A 3 -17.60 -7.09 17.44
CA THR A 3 -16.42 -7.95 17.32
C THR A 3 -16.82 -9.29 16.70
N LYS A 4 -15.84 -10.06 16.20
CA LYS A 4 -16.11 -11.37 15.58
C LYS A 4 -16.87 -12.35 16.47
N LYS A 5 -16.80 -12.18 17.80
CA LYS A 5 -17.49 -13.03 18.78
C LYS A 5 -18.97 -12.70 18.93
N ASP A 6 -19.38 -11.52 18.49
CA ASP A 6 -20.76 -11.03 18.58
C ASP A 6 -21.57 -11.34 17.30
N LEU A 7 -20.97 -12.10 16.38
CA LEU A 7 -21.55 -12.48 15.09
C LEU A 7 -22.16 -13.86 15.15
N THR A 8 -23.31 -13.99 14.50
CA THR A 8 -23.95 -15.28 14.24
C THR A 8 -23.14 -16.09 13.24
N LEU A 9 -23.40 -17.39 13.14
CA LEU A 9 -22.70 -18.26 12.19
C LEU A 9 -22.86 -17.75 10.73
N ASN A 10 -24.05 -17.31 10.36
CA ASN A 10 -24.34 -16.77 9.03
C ASN A 10 -23.57 -15.47 8.76
N GLU A 11 -23.57 -14.52 9.71
CA GLU A 11 -22.81 -13.27 9.58
C GLU A 11 -21.30 -13.52 9.56
N LEU A 12 -20.81 -14.47 10.35
CA LEU A 12 -19.39 -14.87 10.35
C LEU A 12 -18.99 -15.46 8.99
N LEU A 13 -19.86 -16.27 8.38
CA LEU A 13 -19.65 -16.83 7.05
C LEU A 13 -19.55 -15.72 5.99
N ILE A 14 -20.49 -14.77 6.01
CA ILE A 14 -20.51 -13.61 5.11
C ILE A 14 -19.25 -12.76 5.31
N LEU A 15 -18.91 -12.43 6.56
CA LEU A 15 -17.70 -11.68 6.90
C LEU A 15 -16.46 -12.36 6.34
N ASN A 16 -16.32 -13.68 6.53
CA ASN A 16 -15.14 -14.41 6.09
C ASN A 16 -15.07 -14.50 4.56
N SER A 17 -16.21 -14.66 3.86
CA SER A 17 -16.22 -14.66 2.40
C SER A 17 -15.86 -13.30 1.80
N GLU A 18 -16.39 -12.20 2.37
CA GLU A 18 -16.11 -10.83 1.92
C GLU A 18 -14.68 -10.40 2.28
N LEU A 19 -14.21 -10.75 3.49
CA LEU A 19 -12.87 -10.43 3.90
C LEU A 19 -11.83 -11.13 3.01
N ARG A 20 -12.04 -12.41 2.70
CA ARG A 20 -11.13 -13.18 1.83
C ARG A 20 -11.04 -12.62 0.41
N SER A 21 -12.13 -12.03 -0.11
CA SER A 21 -12.12 -11.41 -1.45
C SER A 21 -11.50 -10.00 -1.43
N ALA A 22 -11.64 -9.26 -0.33
CA ALA A 22 -11.21 -7.87 -0.21
C ALA A 22 -9.77 -7.69 0.33
N GLU A 23 -9.26 -8.66 1.10
CA GLU A 23 -7.90 -8.63 1.66
C GLU A 23 -6.83 -8.58 0.57
N LYS A 24 -5.74 -7.87 0.88
CA LYS A 24 -4.56 -7.80 0.03
C LYS A 24 -3.56 -8.87 0.44
N SER A 25 -2.91 -9.48 -0.56
CA SER A 25 -1.93 -10.54 -0.34
C SER A 25 -0.55 -9.95 -0.03
N ALA A 26 0.08 -10.47 1.02
CA ALA A 26 1.46 -10.13 1.36
C ALA A 26 2.43 -10.50 0.25
N ALA A 27 2.30 -11.70 -0.31
CA ALA A 27 3.18 -12.18 -1.38
C ALA A 27 3.16 -11.25 -2.59
N VAL A 28 1.97 -10.78 -3.01
CA VAL A 28 1.83 -9.83 -4.12
C VAL A 28 2.46 -8.49 -3.79
N ALA A 29 2.28 -7.99 -2.56
CA ALA A 29 2.90 -6.73 -2.12
C ALA A 29 4.45 -6.82 -2.12
N TYR A 30 5.01 -7.95 -1.69
CA TYR A 30 6.46 -8.19 -1.75
C TYR A 30 6.98 -8.41 -3.18
N LEU A 31 6.22 -9.07 -4.06
CA LEU A 31 6.57 -9.16 -5.48
C LEU A 31 6.62 -7.76 -6.13
N MET A 32 5.69 -6.88 -5.77
CA MET A 32 5.72 -5.48 -6.22
C MET A 32 6.91 -4.71 -5.62
N LEU A 33 7.33 -5.03 -4.40
CA LEU A 33 8.54 -4.46 -3.79
C LEU A 33 9.81 -4.90 -4.51
N LEU A 34 9.84 -6.06 -5.18
CA LEU A 34 10.95 -6.42 -6.08
C LEU A 34 10.96 -5.55 -7.35
N GLY A 35 9.79 -5.10 -7.82
CA GLY A 35 9.66 -4.00 -8.78
C GLY A 35 10.03 -2.62 -8.21
N GLY A 36 10.22 -2.57 -6.88
CA GLY A 36 11.02 -1.63 -6.10
C GLY A 36 10.78 -0.17 -6.39
N HIS A 37 11.64 0.38 -7.24
CA HIS A 37 11.89 1.81 -7.38
C HIS A 37 10.68 2.59 -7.91
N LEU A 38 9.78 1.94 -8.64
CA LEU A 38 8.57 2.55 -9.19
C LEU A 38 7.49 2.89 -8.14
N GLY A 39 7.51 2.25 -6.96
CA GLY A 39 6.52 2.50 -5.89
C GLY A 39 5.17 1.77 -6.04
N LEU A 40 5.09 0.71 -6.87
CA LEU A 40 3.85 -0.03 -7.14
C LEU A 40 3.23 -0.66 -5.89
N HIS A 41 4.05 -1.14 -4.95
CA HIS A 41 3.59 -1.73 -3.69
C HIS A 41 2.80 -0.73 -2.83
N ARG A 42 3.13 0.56 -2.86
CA ARG A 42 2.37 1.61 -2.16
C ARG A 42 1.05 1.93 -2.87
N PHE A 43 1.00 1.89 -4.20
CA PHE A 43 -0.25 2.04 -4.94
C PHE A 43 -1.22 0.88 -4.72
N TYR A 44 -0.70 -0.35 -4.61
CA TYR A 44 -1.48 -1.54 -4.30
C TYR A 44 -2.21 -1.46 -2.94
N LEU A 45 -1.55 -0.84 -1.95
CA LEU A 45 -2.12 -0.56 -0.62
C LEU A 45 -2.92 0.76 -0.55
N LYS A 46 -3.31 1.32 -1.71
CA LYS A 46 -4.03 2.60 -1.86
C LYS A 46 -3.34 3.81 -1.20
N ARG A 47 -2.03 3.77 -0.96
CA ARG A 47 -1.25 4.88 -0.39
C ARG A 47 -0.68 5.80 -1.48
N ILE A 48 -1.58 6.50 -2.18
CA ILE A 48 -1.27 7.29 -3.38
C ILE A 48 -0.22 8.37 -3.11
N ARG A 49 -0.35 9.15 -2.02
CA ARG A 49 0.57 10.28 -1.73
C ARG A 49 2.04 9.85 -1.69
N SER A 50 2.34 8.82 -0.91
CA SER A 50 3.71 8.31 -0.78
C SER A 50 4.18 7.53 -2.01
N GLY A 51 3.26 6.86 -2.73
CA GLY A 51 3.60 6.19 -3.99
C GLY A 51 3.99 7.19 -5.07
N VAL A 52 3.26 8.32 -5.17
CA VAL A 52 3.58 9.42 -6.10
C VAL A 52 4.93 10.04 -5.75
N ALA A 53 5.22 10.27 -4.46
CA ALA A 53 6.52 10.80 -4.04
C ALA A 53 7.67 9.89 -4.49
N GLN A 54 7.53 8.58 -4.33
CA GLN A 54 8.52 7.61 -4.75
C GLN A 54 8.66 7.56 -6.29
N LEU A 55 7.54 7.62 -7.02
CA LEU A 55 7.54 7.65 -8.48
C LEU A 55 8.22 8.91 -9.02
N LEU A 56 7.97 10.08 -8.43
CA LEU A 56 8.64 11.33 -8.80
C LEU A 56 10.14 11.28 -8.54
N LEU A 57 10.56 10.69 -7.41
CA LEU A 57 11.97 10.50 -7.10
C LEU A 57 12.64 9.54 -8.10
N PHE A 58 11.93 8.48 -8.52
CA PHE A 58 12.41 7.59 -9.58
C PHE A 58 12.56 8.29 -10.92
N ILE A 59 11.56 9.07 -11.34
CA ILE A 59 11.64 9.87 -12.58
C ILE A 59 12.81 10.85 -12.50
N ALA A 60 12.99 11.55 -11.37
CA ALA A 60 14.10 12.46 -11.17
C ALA A 60 15.46 11.75 -11.24
N ALA A 61 15.59 10.57 -10.61
CA ALA A 61 16.82 9.78 -10.67
C ALA A 61 17.15 9.34 -12.11
N VAL A 62 16.14 8.90 -12.87
CA VAL A 62 16.30 8.55 -14.29
C VAL A 62 16.74 9.78 -15.11
N LEU A 63 16.14 10.94 -14.88
CA LEU A 63 16.54 12.19 -15.54
C LEU A 63 17.98 12.57 -15.21
N PHE A 64 18.38 12.53 -13.93
CA PHE A 64 19.76 12.82 -13.53
C PHE A 64 20.75 11.82 -14.10
N TYR A 65 20.38 10.55 -14.22
CA TYR A 65 21.20 9.54 -14.89
C TYR A 65 21.41 9.88 -16.36
N PHE A 66 20.35 10.23 -17.11
CA PHE A 66 20.49 10.62 -18.52
C PHE A 66 21.30 11.90 -18.70
N VAL A 67 21.10 12.89 -17.83
CA VAL A 67 21.91 14.12 -17.83
C VAL A 67 23.38 13.78 -17.59
N PHE A 68 23.68 12.97 -16.58
CA PHE A 68 25.05 12.53 -16.29
C PHE A 68 25.69 11.82 -17.48
N VAL A 69 25.02 10.83 -18.08
CA VAL A 69 25.52 10.09 -19.25
C VAL A 69 25.74 11.03 -20.43
N PHE A 70 24.77 11.89 -20.73
CA PHE A 70 24.87 12.83 -21.84
C PHE A 70 26.02 13.81 -21.65
N THR A 71 26.11 14.48 -20.49
CA THR A 71 27.19 15.42 -20.15
C THR A 71 28.55 14.74 -20.20
N SER A 72 28.67 13.51 -19.69
CA SER A 72 29.93 12.74 -19.76
C SER A 72 30.37 12.38 -21.18
N ALA A 73 29.44 12.34 -22.13
CA ALA A 73 29.72 11.98 -23.52
C ALA A 73 30.11 13.19 -24.40
N ILE A 74 29.65 14.40 -24.05
CA ILE A 74 29.87 15.61 -24.86
C ILE A 74 30.82 16.63 -24.24
N ALA A 75 30.97 16.63 -22.91
CA ALA A 75 31.78 17.62 -22.21
C ALA A 75 33.14 17.01 -21.86
N GLU A 76 34.20 17.54 -22.46
CA GLU A 76 35.60 17.21 -22.15
C GLU A 76 36.07 17.82 -20.80
N GLU A 77 35.27 18.72 -20.23
CA GLU A 77 35.58 19.38 -18.97
C GLU A 77 35.09 18.57 -17.77
N PHE A 78 36.04 18.07 -16.97
CA PHE A 78 35.78 17.22 -15.81
C PHE A 78 34.80 17.84 -14.79
N ALA A 79 34.73 19.16 -14.66
CA ALA A 79 33.88 19.84 -13.68
C ALA A 79 32.37 19.57 -13.85
N TYR A 80 31.85 19.56 -15.09
CA TYR A 80 30.43 19.34 -15.35
C TYR A 80 30.00 17.90 -15.07
N SER A 81 30.89 16.94 -15.34
CA SER A 81 30.67 15.52 -15.04
C SER A 81 30.54 15.28 -13.53
N PHE A 82 31.37 15.93 -12.70
CA PHE A 82 31.22 15.86 -11.24
C PHE A 82 29.94 16.53 -10.74
N LEU A 83 29.55 17.67 -11.32
CA LEU A 83 28.32 18.36 -10.96
C LEU A 83 27.06 17.52 -11.27
N ALA A 84 27.04 16.79 -12.38
CA ALA A 84 25.94 15.90 -12.75
C ALA A 84 25.96 14.57 -11.96
N LEU A 85 27.13 14.11 -11.52
CA LEU A 85 27.28 12.88 -10.74
C LEU A 85 26.66 12.99 -9.34
N ILE A 86 26.85 14.11 -8.65
CA ILE A 86 26.35 14.34 -7.28
C ILE A 86 24.83 14.09 -7.17
N PRO A 87 23.95 14.75 -7.96
CA PRO A 87 22.51 14.51 -7.90
C PRO A 87 22.12 13.12 -8.39
N CYS A 88 22.86 12.52 -9.33
CA CYS A 88 22.65 11.15 -9.77
C CYS A 88 22.87 10.14 -8.63
N ILE A 89 23.98 10.26 -7.90
CA ILE A 89 24.26 9.38 -6.75
C ILE A 89 23.27 9.65 -5.61
N LEU A 90 23.01 10.92 -5.29
CA LEU A 90 22.12 11.28 -4.18
C LEU A 90 20.70 10.70 -4.38
N SER A 91 20.15 10.85 -5.59
CA SER A 91 18.82 10.31 -5.92
C SER A 91 18.77 8.78 -5.93
N GLY A 92 19.83 8.12 -6.41
CA GLY A 92 19.96 6.66 -6.36
C GLY A 92 20.04 6.12 -4.93
N VAL A 93 20.87 6.75 -4.08
CA VAL A 93 21.00 6.38 -2.66
C VAL A 93 19.68 6.62 -1.92
N ALA A 94 19.01 7.74 -2.18
CA ALA A 94 17.70 8.03 -1.58
C ALA A 94 16.67 6.95 -1.93
N LEU A 95 16.59 6.51 -3.19
CA LEU A 95 15.69 5.42 -3.61
C LEU A 95 16.07 4.09 -2.97
N PHE A 96 17.37 3.78 -2.89
CA PHE A 96 17.85 2.55 -2.29
C PHE A 96 17.47 2.46 -0.80
N ILE A 97 17.73 3.54 -0.05
CA ILE A 97 17.32 3.65 1.35
C ILE A 97 15.79 3.52 1.46
N TRP A 98 15.04 4.17 0.56
CA TRP A 98 13.58 4.11 0.58
C TRP A 98 13.04 2.68 0.42
N VAL A 99 13.60 1.89 -0.50
CA VAL A 99 13.19 0.48 -0.70
C VAL A 99 13.50 -0.36 0.53
N ILE A 100 14.64 -0.15 1.19
CA ILE A 100 14.99 -0.83 2.45
C ILE A 100 14.01 -0.46 3.55
N VAL A 101 13.72 0.83 3.70
CA VAL A 101 12.73 1.34 4.66
C VAL A 101 11.36 0.69 4.40
N ASP A 102 10.97 0.58 3.13
CA ASP A 102 9.71 -0.05 2.73
C ASP A 102 9.64 -1.54 3.03
N LEU A 103 10.76 -2.26 3.00
CA LEU A 103 10.82 -3.66 3.43
C LEU A 103 10.31 -3.84 4.87
N PHE A 104 10.64 -2.89 5.76
CA PHE A 104 10.19 -2.92 7.16
C PHE A 104 8.81 -2.31 7.37
N LEU A 105 8.41 -1.32 6.56
CA LEU A 105 7.09 -0.68 6.66
C LEU A 105 5.96 -1.50 6.03
N LEU A 106 6.25 -2.28 4.98
CA LEU A 106 5.25 -3.03 4.21
C LEU A 106 4.38 -3.96 5.07
N PRO A 107 4.91 -4.76 6.01
CA PRO A 107 4.08 -5.57 6.90
C PRO A 107 3.07 -4.73 7.70
N GLY A 108 3.50 -3.58 8.21
CA GLY A 108 2.65 -2.68 8.98
C GLY A 108 1.56 -2.05 8.13
N MET A 109 1.91 -1.59 6.93
CA MET A 109 0.95 -0.99 5.98
C MET A 109 -0.10 -2.00 5.52
N LEU A 110 0.31 -3.24 5.24
CA LEU A 110 -0.58 -4.31 4.82
C LEU A 110 -1.58 -4.68 5.92
N ARG A 111 -1.09 -4.87 7.16
CA ARG A 111 -1.95 -5.17 8.32
C ARG A 111 -2.95 -4.05 8.56
N SER A 112 -2.50 -2.80 8.53
CA SER A 112 -3.38 -1.63 8.68
C SER A 112 -4.47 -1.59 7.61
N TYR A 113 -4.13 -1.91 6.35
CA TYR A 113 -5.10 -1.97 5.26
C TYR A 113 -6.13 -3.09 5.47
N ASN A 114 -5.68 -4.32 5.70
CA ASN A 114 -6.58 -5.46 5.88
C ASN A 114 -7.49 -5.29 7.12
N GLU A 115 -6.97 -4.72 8.21
CA GLU A 115 -7.80 -4.38 9.38
C GLU A 115 -8.82 -3.28 9.06
N SER A 116 -8.48 -2.24 8.29
CA SER A 116 -9.48 -1.24 7.89
C SER A 116 -10.61 -1.83 7.05
N VAL A 117 -10.31 -2.74 6.12
CA VAL A 117 -11.30 -3.45 5.30
C VAL A 117 -12.19 -4.34 6.18
N LYS A 118 -11.60 -5.05 7.13
CA LYS A 118 -12.35 -5.86 8.10
C LYS A 118 -13.32 -5.01 8.93
N GLN A 119 -12.89 -3.84 9.41
CA GLN A 119 -13.76 -2.93 10.16
C GLN A 119 -14.89 -2.37 9.29
N GLU A 120 -14.63 -2.08 8.02
CA GLU A 120 -15.65 -1.62 7.06
C GLU A 120 -16.74 -2.69 6.86
N ILE A 121 -16.35 -3.96 6.66
CA ILE A 121 -17.30 -5.07 6.51
C ILE A 121 -18.10 -5.30 7.81
N LEU A 122 -17.45 -5.25 8.98
CA LEU A 122 -18.13 -5.34 10.27
C LEU A 122 -19.14 -4.22 10.49
N ALA A 123 -18.79 -2.99 10.10
CA ALA A 123 -19.70 -1.85 10.16
C ALA A 123 -20.91 -2.02 9.22
N ALA A 124 -20.71 -2.61 8.04
CA ALA A 124 -21.80 -2.94 7.13
C ALA A 124 -22.76 -3.99 7.72
N ILE A 125 -22.24 -5.02 8.38
CA ILE A 125 -23.05 -6.02 9.11
C ILE A 125 -23.81 -5.37 10.28
N GLU A 126 -23.13 -4.55 11.08
CA GLU A 126 -23.77 -3.79 12.17
C GLU A 126 -24.93 -2.92 11.66
N HIS A 127 -24.70 -2.23 10.54
CA HIS A 127 -25.72 -1.40 9.92
C HIS A 127 -26.91 -2.23 9.45
N HIS A 128 -26.68 -3.37 8.78
CA HIS A 128 -27.74 -4.27 8.35
C HIS A 128 -28.56 -4.81 9.53
N ARG A 129 -27.90 -5.26 10.59
CA ARG A 129 -28.55 -5.73 11.83
C ARG A 129 -29.43 -4.64 12.45
N ARG A 130 -28.93 -3.41 12.51
CA ARG A 130 -29.68 -2.26 13.04
C ARG A 130 -30.93 -1.97 12.20
N MET A 131 -30.86 -2.11 10.88
CA MET A 131 -32.00 -1.90 10.00
C MET A 131 -33.07 -2.98 10.17
N GLU A 132 -32.69 -4.25 10.33
CA GLU A 132 -33.64 -5.35 10.60
C GLU A 132 -34.35 -5.14 11.95
N LEU A 133 -33.64 -4.69 12.98
CA LEU A 133 -34.22 -4.31 14.27
C LEU A 133 -35.25 -3.18 14.15
N LEU A 134 -34.94 -2.13 13.38
CA LEU A 134 -35.87 -1.02 13.12
C LEU A 134 -37.11 -1.45 12.33
N ALA A 135 -36.98 -2.48 11.49
CA ALA A 135 -38.11 -3.09 10.79
C ALA A 135 -38.96 -4.03 11.68
N GLY A 136 -38.62 -4.15 12.98
CA GLY A 136 -39.33 -5.00 13.93
C GLY A 136 -39.03 -6.50 13.77
N ARG A 137 -37.94 -6.86 13.07
CA ARG A 137 -37.52 -8.25 12.90
C ARG A 137 -36.52 -8.63 14.01
N PRO A 138 -36.63 -9.84 14.58
CA PRO A 138 -35.70 -10.32 15.59
C PRO A 138 -34.31 -10.58 14.97
N ILE A 139 -33.26 -10.42 15.76
CA ILE A 139 -31.90 -10.78 15.33
C ILE A 139 -31.84 -12.31 15.17
N PRO A 140 -31.39 -12.84 14.02
CA PRO A 140 -31.23 -14.27 13.85
C PRO A 140 -30.26 -14.81 14.92
N GLY A 141 -30.68 -15.73 15.78
CA GLY A 141 -29.83 -16.34 16.82
C GLY A 141 -30.03 -15.86 18.26
N ASP A 142 -30.95 -14.92 18.51
CA ASP A 142 -31.39 -14.50 19.87
C ASP A 142 -32.58 -15.34 20.40
N LEU A 143 -32.98 -16.38 19.68
CA LEU A 143 -34.17 -17.21 19.95
C LEU A 143 -33.84 -18.59 20.59
N ASP A 144 -32.62 -18.78 21.06
CA ASP A 144 -32.20 -19.96 21.84
C ASP A 144 -32.22 -19.68 23.35
#